data_AF-A0A958QAU9-F1
#
_entry.id   AF-A0A958QAU9-F1
#
_cell.length_a   1.000
_cell.length_b   1.000
_cell.length_c   1.000
_cell.angle_alpha   90.00
_cell.angle_beta   90.00
_cell.angle_gamma   90.00
#
_symmetry.space_group_name_H-M   'P 1'
#
loop_
_entity.id
_entity.type
_entity.pdbx_description
1 polymer ?
#
loop_
_entity_poly.entity_id
_entity_poly.type
_entity_poly.pdbx_seq_one_letter_code
_entity_poly.pdbx_strand_id
1 'polypeptide(L)' 'MNGQSKKNIQLIVFGDDWGRHPSSSQHLIKELVSWYDVIWVNSVGMRAPKIRLKDFKRVWQKVTNCLFRPSEHTPEG' A
#
# COMPACT_ATOMS: atom_id res chain seq x y z
N MET A 1 -23.19 18.51 -11.29
CA MET A 1 -21.98 17.85 -11.81
C MET A 1 -22.25 16.35 -11.77
N ASN A 2 -22.35 15.72 -12.93
CA ASN A 2 -22.93 14.37 -13.09
C ASN A 2 -22.11 13.32 -12.34
N GLY A 3 -22.77 12.56 -11.46
CA GLY A 3 -22.22 11.37 -10.83
C GLY A 3 -22.06 10.27 -11.87
N GLN A 4 -20.92 10.26 -12.56
CA GLN A 4 -20.52 9.11 -13.37
C GLN A 4 -20.29 7.93 -12.41
N SER A 5 -21.14 6.91 -12.51
CA SER A 5 -20.95 5.65 -11.80
C SER A 5 -19.65 5.03 -12.29
N LYS A 6 -18.62 4.99 -11.43
CA LYS A 6 -17.35 4.31 -11.73
C LYS A 6 -17.65 2.91 -12.26
N LYS A 7 -17.05 2.54 -13.40
CA LYS A 7 -17.15 1.17 -13.94
C LYS A 7 -16.54 0.20 -12.91
N ASN A 8 -17.14 -0.97 -12.72
CA ASN A 8 -16.68 -2.02 -11.81
C ASN A 8 -15.41 -2.75 -12.32
N ILE A 9 -14.55 -2.06 -13.05
CA ILE A 9 -13.30 -2.58 -13.58
C ILE A 9 -12.18 -1.86 -12.83
N GLN A 10 -11.38 -2.62 -12.08
CA GLN A 10 -10.18 -2.11 -11.43
C GLN A 10 -9.02 -2.13 -12.41
N LEU A 11 -8.33 -1.00 -12.52
CA LEU A 11 -7.17 -0.83 -13.39
C LEU A 11 -5.91 -0.73 -12.52
N ILE A 12 -5.05 -1.74 -12.58
CA ILE A 12 -3.76 -1.74 -11.88
C ILE A 12 -2.69 -1.30 -12.88
N VAL A 13 -2.01 -0.20 -12.58
CA VAL A 13 -0.98 0.40 -13.45
C VAL A 13 0.38 0.29 -12.76
N PHE A 14 1.34 -0.37 -13.41
CA PHE A 14 2.72 -0.43 -12.95
C PHE A 14 3.54 0.62 -13.71
N GLY A 15 4.10 1.60 -13.00
CA GLY A 15 4.81 2.72 -13.63
C GLY A 15 5.76 3.43 -12.68
N ASP A 16 6.53 4.40 -13.17
CA ASP A 16 7.46 5.20 -12.34
C ASP A 16 6.71 6.05 -11.30
N ASP A 17 7.44 6.86 -10.51
CA ASP A 17 6.84 7.73 -9.48
C ASP A 17 5.78 8.66 -10.11
N TRP A 18 4.55 8.60 -9.60
CA TRP A 18 3.45 9.45 -10.07
C TRP A 18 3.78 10.93 -9.90
N GLY A 19 3.64 11.72 -10.96
CA GLY A 19 3.85 13.17 -10.93
C GLY A 19 5.32 13.62 -10.93
N ARG A 20 6.30 12.70 -10.95
CA ARG A 20 7.72 13.04 -11.04
C ARG A 20 8.13 13.51 -12.44
N HIS A 21 7.57 12.89 -13.47
CA HIS A 21 7.72 13.29 -14.87
C HIS A 21 6.39 13.12 -15.61
N PRO A 22 5.91 14.16 -16.33
CA PRO A 22 4.68 14.05 -17.12
C PRO A 22 4.92 13.13 -18.32
N SER A 23 4.63 11.83 -18.16
CA SER A 23 4.69 10.85 -19.25
C SER A 23 3.34 10.71 -19.94
N SER A 24 3.34 10.25 -21.21
CA SER A 24 2.12 9.99 -21.97
C SER A 24 1.18 9.01 -21.25
N SER A 25 1.75 8.04 -20.51
CA SER A 25 0.99 7.12 -19.66
C SER A 25 0.32 7.82 -18.48
N GLN A 26 1.01 8.75 -17.80
CA GLN A 26 0.40 9.51 -16.70
C GLN A 26 -0.73 10.41 -17.21
N HIS A 27 -0.57 11.02 -18.38
CA HIS A 27 -1.63 11.81 -19.00
C HIS A 27 -2.89 10.97 -19.28
N LEU A 28 -2.71 9.79 -19.87
CA LEU A 28 -3.83 8.88 -20.14
C LEU A 28 -4.51 8.37 -18.86
N ILE A 29 -3.72 7.95 -17.86
CA ILE A 29 -4.26 7.44 -16.60
C ILE A 29 -5.01 8.52 -15.82
N LYS A 30 -4.57 9.77 -15.89
CA LYS A 30 -5.25 10.91 -15.24
C LYS A 30 -6.70 11.06 -15.71
N GLU A 31 -6.94 10.89 -17.02
CA GLU A 31 -8.29 10.92 -17.57
C GLU A 31 -9.09 9.67 -17.15
N LEU A 32 -8.44 8.49 -17.14
CA LEU A 32 -9.09 7.21 -16.81
C LEU A 32 -9.51 7.10 -15.33
N VAL A 33 -8.84 7.78 -14.40
CA VAL A 33 -9.21 7.83 -12.96
C VAL A 33 -10.64 8.35 -12.73
N SER A 34 -11.17 9.15 -13.65
CA SER A 34 -12.55 9.65 -13.59
C SER A 34 -13.60 8.57 -13.89
N TRP A 35 -13.21 7.49 -14.56
CA TRP A 35 -14.11 6.44 -15.07
C TRP A 35 -13.91 5.10 -14.37
N TYR A 36 -12.68 4.82 -13.92
CA TYR A 36 -12.25 3.56 -13.35
C TYR A 36 -11.70 3.73 -11.94
N ASP A 37 -11.65 2.62 -11.21
CA ASP A 37 -10.90 2.57 -9.97
C ASP A 37 -9.46 2.17 -10.29
N VAL A 38 -8.53 3.13 -10.20
CA VAL A 38 -7.15 2.96 -10.65
C VAL A 38 -6.23 2.81 -9.45
N ILE A 39 -5.48 1.72 -9.41
CA ILE A 39 -4.40 1.49 -8.44
C ILE A 39 -3.08 1.71 -9.16
N TRP A 40 -2.37 2.77 -8.79
CA TRP A 40 -1.02 3.02 -9.28
C TRP A 40 0.01 2.35 -8.39
N VAL A 41 0.81 1.46 -8.97
CA VAL A 41 1.91 0.78 -8.30
C VAL A 41 3.21 1.36 -8.84
N ASN A 42 3.91 2.10 -7.98
CA ASN A 42 5.24 2.59 -8.31
C ASN A 42 6.16 1.39 -8.55
N SER A 43 6.81 1.37 -9.71
CA SER A 43 7.80 0.38 -10.10
C SER A 43 9.00 0.55 -9.17
N VAL A 44 9.04 -0.24 -8.11
CA VAL A 44 10.26 -0.43 -7.33
C VAL A 44 11.21 -1.20 -8.26
N GLY A 45 11.98 -0.46 -9.06
CA GLY A 45 13.01 -1.03 -9.90
C GLY A 45 14.07 -1.67 -9.00
N MET A 46 13.94 -2.96 -8.70
CA MET A 46 14.96 -3.88 -8.15
C MET A 46 16.06 -3.28 -7.25
N ARG A 47 15.78 -2.27 -6.41
CA ARG A 47 16.59 -2.03 -5.23
C ARG A 47 16.06 -3.01 -4.20
N ALA A 48 16.81 -4.09 -4.02
CA ALA A 48 16.55 -5.13 -3.04
C ALA A 48 15.89 -4.51 -1.79
N PRO A 49 14.73 -5.03 -1.32
CA PRO A 49 14.22 -4.62 -0.03
C PRO A 49 15.36 -4.90 0.95
N LYS A 50 16.00 -3.86 1.47
CA LYS A 50 16.99 -4.03 2.54
C LYS A 50 16.19 -4.43 3.77
N ILE A 51 15.82 -5.70 3.85
CA ILE A 51 15.38 -6.38 5.06
C ILE A 51 16.60 -6.33 5.97
N ARG A 52 16.81 -5.20 6.65
CA ARG A 52 17.79 -5.13 7.72
C ARG A 52 17.28 -6.10 8.77
N LEU A 53 18.08 -7.12 9.10
CA LEU A 53 17.80 -8.09 10.17
C LEU A 53 17.33 -7.41 11.48
N LYS A 54 17.78 -6.17 11.72
CA LYS A 54 17.32 -5.32 12.84
C LYS A 54 15.83 -4.99 12.81
N ASP A 55 15.26 -4.73 11.64
CA ASP A 55 13.84 -4.38 11.49
C ASP A 55 12.95 -5.63 11.63
N PHE A 56 13.38 -6.79 11.11
CA PHE A 56 12.67 -8.06 11.32
C PHE A 56 12.64 -8.48 12.79
N LYS A 57 13.74 -8.26 13.54
CA LYS A 57 13.79 -8.55 14.98
C LYS A 57 12.76 -7.73 15.77
N ARG A 58 12.53 -6.46 15.42
CA ARG A 58 11.53 -5.61 16.09
C ARG A 58 10.11 -6.05 15.81
N VAL A 59 9.82 -6.44 14.57
CA VAL A 59 8.51 -6.99 14.20
C VAL A 59 8.27 -8.32 14.91
N TRP A 60 9.27 -9.21 14.91
CA TRP A 60 9.17 -10.50 15.62
C TRP A 60 8.97 -10.32 17.12
N GLN A 61 9.71 -9.41 17.77
CA GLN A 61 9.53 -9.11 19.20
C GLN A 61 8.13 -8.59 19.53
N LYS A 62 7.53 -7.76 18.67
CA LYS A 62 6.14 -7.32 18.88
C LYS A 62 5.14 -8.45 18.72
N VAL A 63 5.33 -9.29 17.71
CA VAL A 63 4.44 -10.44 17.46
C VAL A 63 4.54 -11.47 18.59
N THR A 64 5.74 -11.78 19.06
CA THR A 64 5.92 -12.67 20.21
C THR A 64 5.36 -12.06 21.49
N ASN A 65 5.57 -10.76 21.76
CA ASN A 65 4.99 -10.15 22.97
C ASN A 65 3.47 -10.06 22.94
N CYS A 66 2.84 -9.93 21.76
CA CYS A 66 1.39 -10.03 21.66
C CYS A 66 0.89 -11.46 21.85
N LEU A 67 1.64 -12.46 21.34
CA LEU A 67 1.23 -13.87 21.40
C LEU A 67 1.51 -14.51 22.77
N PHE A 68 2.51 -14.04 23.50
CA PHE A 68 2.91 -14.55 24.82
C PHE A 68 2.54 -13.62 25.97
N ARG A 69 1.70 -12.59 25.76
CA ARG A 69 1.21 -11.77 26.88
C ARG A 69 0.37 -12.68 27.78
N PRO A 70 0.81 -13.01 29.01
CA PRO A 70 -0.08 -13.63 29.96
C PRO A 70 -1.19 -12.61 30.18
N SER A 71 -2.43 -13.03 30.00
CA SER A 71 -3.57 -12.24 30.46
C SER A 71 -3.50 -12.23 31.99
N GLU A 72 -2.81 -11.25 32.57
CA GLU A 72 -2.99 -10.92 33.98
C GLU A 72 -4.41 -10.39 34.14
N HIS A 73 -5.31 -11.31 34.48
CA HIS A 73 -6.63 -11.03 34.97
C HIS A 73 -6.50 -10.71 36.47
N THR A 74 -6.35 -9.43 36.79
CA THR A 74 -6.67 -8.90 38.12
C THR A 74 -8.18 -8.83 38.25
N PRO A 75 -8.82 -9.47 39.24
CA PRO A 75 -10.05 -8.96 39.79
C PRO A 75 -9.74 -8.25 41.11
N GLU A 76 -10.20 -7.01 41.18
CA GLU A 76 -10.35 -6.22 42.38
C GLU A 76 -11.05 -6.98 43.53
N GLY A 77 -10.57 -6.73 44.76
CA GLY A 77 -11.15 -7.12 46.04
C GLY A 77 -10.43 -6.42 47.18
#